data_AF-A0A945HKS3-F1
#
_entry.id   AF-A0A945HKS3-F1
#
_cell.length_a   1.000
_cell.length_b   1.000
_cell.length_c   1.000
_cell.angle_alpha   90.00
_cell.angle_beta   90.00
_cell.angle_gamma   90.00
#
_symmetry.space_group_name_H-M   'P 1'
#
loop_
_entity.id
_entity.type
_entity.pdbx_description
1 polymer ?
#
loop_
_entity_poly.entity_id
_entity_poly.type
_entity_poly.pdbx_seq_one_letter_code
_entity_poly.pdbx_strand_id
1 'polypeptide(L)'
;MKFFIDTANLEQIKEAQALGVLDGVTTNPSLMAKEGITGAENILQHYLDICEAVEGDVSAEVIATDYEGMVKQGEELAALHPQI
;
A
#
# COMPACT_ATOMS: atom_id res chain seq x y z
N MET A 1 8.84 12.18 -14.90
CA MET A 1 9.37 11.66 -13.62
C MET A 1 8.17 11.49 -12.72
N LYS A 2 7.97 10.32 -12.11
CA LYS A 2 6.87 10.08 -11.16
C LYS A 2 7.36 10.28 -9.72
N PHE A 3 6.49 10.72 -8.82
CA PHE A 3 6.75 10.90 -7.40
C PHE A 3 5.87 9.97 -6.57
N PHE A 4 6.52 9.12 -5.78
CA PHE A 4 5.86 8.21 -4.85
C PHE A 4 6.24 8.60 -3.44
N ILE A 5 5.30 8.48 -2.51
CA ILE A 5 5.58 8.60 -1.08
C ILE A 5 5.72 7.20 -0.47
N ASP A 6 6.76 7.02 0.35
CA ASP A 6 7.05 5.75 1.02
C ASP A 6 6.56 5.81 2.47
N THR A 7 5.28 5.49 2.68
CA THR A 7 4.62 5.56 3.98
C THR A 7 3.37 4.69 4.03
N ALA A 8 2.97 4.29 5.24
CA ALA A 8 1.65 3.73 5.51
C ALA A 8 0.75 4.73 6.27
N ASN A 9 1.24 5.94 6.57
CA ASN A 9 0.48 6.92 7.33
C ASN A 9 -0.53 7.65 6.43
N LEU A 10 -1.83 7.47 6.68
CA LEU A 10 -2.91 8.04 5.86
C LEU A 10 -2.94 9.58 5.89
N GLU A 11 -2.50 10.22 6.97
CA GLU A 11 -2.45 11.69 7.05
C GLU A 11 -1.38 12.23 6.10
N GLN A 12 -0.18 11.65 6.11
CA GLN A 12 0.91 12.01 5.19
C GLN A 12 0.52 11.80 3.72
N ILE A 13 -0.17 10.70 3.41
CA ILE A 13 -0.64 10.41 2.05
C ILE A 13 -1.64 11.48 1.59
N LYS A 14 -2.63 11.82 2.44
CA LYS A 14 -3.63 12.86 2.12
C LYS A 14 -3.02 14.24 1.97
N GLU A 15 -2.07 14.60 2.83
CA GLU A 15 -1.34 15.87 2.72
C GLU A 15 -0.56 15.95 1.40
N ALA A 16 0.19 14.91 1.05
CA ALA A 16 0.96 14.87 -0.18
C ALA A 16 0.08 14.81 -1.44
N GLN A 17 -1.06 14.11 -1.39
CA GLN A 17 -2.07 14.12 -2.45
C GLN A 17 -2.66 15.53 -2.63
N ALA A 18 -2.95 16.25 -1.54
CA ALA A 18 -3.48 17.61 -1.58
C ALA A 18 -2.49 18.63 -2.18
N LEU A 19 -1.18 18.36 -2.12
CA LEU A 19 -0.16 19.15 -2.83
C LEU A 19 -0.20 18.94 -4.35
N GLY A 20 -0.89 17.90 -4.83
CA GLY A 20 -1.04 17.58 -6.26
C GLY A 20 0.23 17.05 -6.91
N VAL A 21 1.13 16.46 -6.12
CA VAL A 21 2.44 15.99 -6.59
C VAL A 21 2.59 14.48 -6.59
N LEU A 22 1.64 13.72 -6.02
CA LEU A 22 1.74 12.27 -5.92
C LEU A 22 1.28 11.56 -7.20
N ASP A 23 2.10 10.62 -7.66
CA ASP A 23 1.77 9.62 -8.67
C ASP A 23 1.47 8.24 -8.05
N GLY A 24 1.66 8.07 -6.74
CA GLY A 24 1.40 6.83 -6.04
C GLY A 24 2.01 6.73 -4.63
N VAL A 25 1.84 5.57 -4.02
CA VAL A 25 2.33 5.23 -2.66
C VAL A 25 3.09 3.91 -2.70
N THR A 26 4.22 3.82 -2.00
CA THR A 26 4.88 2.54 -1.71
C THR A 26 4.73 2.21 -0.23
N THR A 27 4.48 0.93 0.07
CA THR A 27 4.39 0.43 1.44
C THR A 27 5.27 -0.81 1.61
N ASN A 28 5.48 -1.20 2.86
CA ASN A 28 6.08 -2.48 3.23
C ASN A 28 5.60 -2.88 4.64
N PRO A 29 5.82 -4.13 5.08
CA PRO A 29 5.34 -4.59 6.38
C PRO A 29 5.88 -3.78 7.56
N SER A 30 7.09 -3.21 7.44
CA SER A 30 7.69 -2.40 8.50
C SER A 30 7.01 -1.03 8.64
N LEU A 31 6.59 -0.41 7.53
CA LEU A 31 5.82 0.83 7.56
C LEU A 31 4.42 0.60 8.14
N MET A 32 3.74 -0.47 7.74
CA MET A 32 2.45 -0.87 8.33
C MET A 32 2.56 -1.07 9.84
N ALA A 33 3.58 -1.80 10.29
CA ALA A 33 3.81 -2.05 11.72
C ALA A 33 4.13 -0.77 12.53
N LYS A 34 4.85 0.20 11.94
CA LYS A 34 5.15 1.49 12.59
C LYS A 34 3.88 2.29 12.90
N GLU A 35 2.89 2.23 12.03
CA GLU A 35 1.58 2.85 12.23
C GLU A 35 0.64 1.99 13.10
N GLY A 36 1.12 0.87 13.63
CA GLY A 36 0.35 -0.03 14.51
C GLY A 36 -0.63 -0.95 13.75
N ILE A 37 -0.56 -0.99 12.43
CA ILE A 37 -1.45 -1.79 11.58
C ILE A 37 -0.93 -3.22 11.60
N THR A 38 -1.66 -4.09 12.29
CA THR A 38 -1.28 -5.49 12.49
C THR A 38 -2.48 -6.42 12.34
N GLY A 39 -2.22 -7.66 11.93
CA GLY A 39 -3.27 -8.63 11.60
C GLY A 39 -3.73 -8.50 10.15
N ALA A 40 -4.04 -9.64 9.53
CA ALA A 40 -4.32 -9.71 8.10
C ALA A 40 -5.48 -8.79 7.67
N GLU A 41 -6.61 -8.85 8.37
CA GLU A 41 -7.81 -8.05 8.04
C GLU A 41 -7.53 -6.54 8.08
N ASN A 42 -6.84 -6.07 9.13
CA ASN A 42 -6.49 -4.66 9.27
C ASN A 42 -5.51 -4.21 8.18
N ILE A 43 -4.55 -5.05 7.79
CA ILE A 43 -3.60 -4.75 6.72
C ILE A 43 -4.33 -4.61 5.38
N LEU A 44 -5.23 -5.54 5.06
CA LEU A 44 -6.01 -5.51 3.82
C LEU A 44 -6.93 -4.28 3.79
N GLN A 45 -7.62 -3.97 4.90
CA GLN A 45 -8.44 -2.77 4.99
C GLN A 45 -7.58 -1.50 4.82
N HIS A 46 -6.40 -1.46 5.42
CA HIS A 46 -5.52 -0.29 5.31
C HIS A 46 -5.01 -0.06 3.89
N TYR A 47 -4.76 -1.13 3.12
CA TYR A 47 -4.45 -0.99 1.69
C TYR A 47 -5.59 -0.33 0.91
N LEU A 48 -6.85 -0.71 1.19
CA LEU A 48 -8.01 -0.06 0.59
C LEU A 48 -8.11 1.41 1.02
N ASP A 49 -7.87 1.70 2.29
CA ASP A 49 -7.88 3.07 2.80
C ASP A 49 -6.79 3.95 2.14
N ILE A 50 -5.63 3.36 1.81
CA ILE A 50 -4.57 4.02 1.03
C ILE A 50 -5.04 4.27 -0.40
N CYS A 51 -5.66 3.29 -1.06
CA CYS A 51 -6.21 3.44 -2.41
C CYS A 51 -7.26 4.57 -2.48
N GLU A 52 -8.10 4.71 -1.46
CA GLU A 52 -9.07 5.81 -1.37
C GLU A 52 -8.40 7.18 -1.10
N ALA A 53 -7.17 7.19 -0.58
CA ALA A 53 -6.43 8.41 -0.22
C ALA A 53 -5.53 8.96 -1.34
N VAL A 54 -5.24 8.16 -2.38
CA VAL A 54 -4.34 8.53 -3.49
C VAL A 54 -4.97 8.12 -4.82
N GLU A 55 -4.85 8.94 -5.86
CA GLU A 55 -5.37 8.59 -7.20
C GLU A 55 -4.41 7.69 -8.01
N GLY A 56 -3.18 7.48 -7.52
CA GLY A 56 -2.09 6.81 -8.20
C GLY A 56 -1.88 5.34 -7.82
N ASP A 57 -0.79 4.74 -8.29
CA ASP A 57 -0.48 3.32 -8.06
C ASP A 57 -0.10 3.08 -6.57
N VAL A 58 -0.53 1.96 -5.98
CA VAL A 58 -0.24 1.60 -4.57
C VAL A 58 0.54 0.29 -4.53
N SER A 59 1.81 0.33 -4.14
CA SER A 59 2.61 -0.90 -4.00
C SER A 59 2.38 -1.59 -2.66
N ALA A 60 1.92 -2.84 -2.71
CA ALA A 60 1.74 -3.74 -1.58
C ALA A 60 2.79 -4.88 -1.61
N GLU A 61 3.55 -5.05 -0.54
CA GLU A 61 4.64 -6.04 -0.48
C GLU A 61 4.16 -7.40 0.05
N VAL A 62 4.55 -8.48 -0.65
CA VAL A 62 4.36 -9.87 -0.20
C VAL A 62 5.44 -10.27 0.80
N ILE A 63 5.09 -11.15 1.74
CA ILE A 63 6.03 -11.63 2.78
C ILE A 63 6.60 -13.02 2.50
N ALA A 64 6.01 -13.74 1.55
CA ALA A 64 6.50 -15.04 1.13
C ALA A 64 7.92 -14.94 0.55
N THR A 65 8.74 -15.96 0.82
CA THR A 65 10.14 -16.03 0.34
C THR A 65 10.35 -17.12 -0.70
N ASP A 66 9.33 -17.94 -0.95
CA ASP A 66 9.28 -18.92 -2.03
C ASP A 66 8.42 -18.44 -3.20
N TYR A 67 8.72 -18.95 -4.40
CA TYR A 67 8.07 -18.52 -5.64
C TYR A 67 6.54 -18.71 -5.62
N GLU A 68 6.07 -19.87 -5.18
CA GLU A 68 4.63 -20.20 -5.19
C GLU A 68 3.88 -19.29 -4.20
N GLY A 69 4.44 -19.08 -3.01
CA GLY A 69 3.90 -18.17 -2.01
C GLY A 69 3.88 -16.72 -2.49
N MET A 70 4.93 -16.24 -3.17
CA MET A 70 4.98 -14.88 -3.71
C MET A 70 3.89 -14.65 -4.76
N VAL A 71 3.73 -15.58 -5.70
CA VAL A 71 2.69 -15.48 -6.75
C VAL A 71 1.31 -15.45 -6.12
N LYS A 72 1.01 -16.40 -5.21
CA LYS A 72 -0.28 -16.49 -4.56
C LYS A 72 -0.63 -15.22 -3.78
N GLN A 73 0.28 -14.74 -2.93
CA GLN A 73 0.05 -13.51 -2.15
C GLN A 73 -0.07 -12.29 -3.06
N GLY A 74 0.71 -12.22 -4.14
CA GLY A 74 0.62 -11.13 -5.11
C GLY A 74 -0.74 -11.09 -5.81
N GLU A 75 -1.27 -12.24 -6.23
CA GLU A 75 -2.62 -12.34 -6.82
C GLU A 75 -3.72 -11.96 -5.81
N GLU A 76 -3.57 -12.35 -4.55
CA GLU A 76 -4.51 -11.98 -3.47
C GLU A 76 -4.53 -10.46 -3.23
N LEU A 77 -3.36 -9.81 -3.22
CA LEU A 77 -3.24 -8.35 -3.04
C LEU A 77 -3.76 -7.58 -4.26
N ALA A 78 -3.38 -7.98 -5.47
CA ALA A 78 -3.84 -7.35 -6.71
C ALA A 78 -5.36 -7.46 -6.91
N ALA A 79 -6.00 -8.49 -6.34
CA ALA A 79 -7.45 -8.63 -6.37
C ALA A 79 -8.20 -7.65 -5.46
N LEU A 80 -7.52 -6.97 -4.53
CA LEU A 80 -8.17 -6.04 -3.59
C LEU A 80 -8.67 -4.77 -4.28
N HIS A 81 -7.85 -4.18 -5.15
CA HIS A 81 -8.15 -2.91 -5.79
C HIS A 81 -7.36 -2.75 -7.09
N PRO A 82 -7.93 -2.13 -8.16
CA PRO A 82 -7.22 -1.90 -9.43
C PRO A 82 -5.95 -1.04 -9.35
N GLN A 83 -5.70 -0.37 -8.23
CA GLN A 83 -4.48 0.43 -8.00
C GLN A 83 -3.32 -0.39 -7.44
N ILE A 84 -3.56 -1.64 -7.02
CA ILE A 84 -2.57 -2.55 -6.42
C ILE A 84 -2.02 -3.50 -7.48
#